data_AF-A0A829YM42-F1
#
_entry.id   AF-A0A829YM42-F1
#
_cell.length_a   1.000
_cell.length_b   1.000
_cell.length_c   1.000
_cell.angle_alpha   90.00
_cell.angle_beta   90.00
_cell.angle_gamma   90.00
#
_symmetry.space_group_name_H-M   'P 1'
#
loop_
_entity.id
_entity.type
_entity.pdbx_description
1 polymer ?
#
loop_
_entity_poly.entity_id
_entity_poly.type
_entity_poly.pdbx_seq_one_letter_code
_entity_poly.pdbx_strand_id
1 'polypeptide(L)'
;MKVDLVSSQTRAAGDSTIAPPAEDAVYRAKVQQAAEQFESFFISQMLRQMRSATKEIAGEDSIYGKNTNADMLDYADTSVADVLSRQRAFGIADVIVRQLLPNNNKA
;
A
#
# COMPACT_ATOMS: atom_id res chain seq x y z
N MET A 1 -39.59 -21.35 40.45
CA MET A 1 -40.33 -21.10 39.20
C MET A 1 -39.40 -20.29 38.30
N LYS A 2 -39.23 -20.74 37.06
CA LYS A 2 -38.08 -20.54 36.17
C LYS A 2 -37.71 -19.07 35.93
N VAL A 3 -36.41 -18.78 36.10
CA VAL A 3 -35.73 -17.63 35.49
C VAL A 3 -35.35 -18.10 34.09
N ASP A 4 -36.14 -17.72 33.08
CA ASP A 4 -35.79 -18.00 31.69
C ASP A 4 -34.66 -17.06 31.28
N LEU A 5 -33.46 -17.66 31.28
CA LEU A 5 -32.21 -17.13 30.78
C LEU A 5 -32.42 -16.69 29.32
N VAL A 6 -32.31 -15.39 29.06
CA VAL A 6 -32.21 -14.82 27.72
C VAL A 6 -31.10 -15.58 26.99
N SER A 7 -31.52 -16.38 26.01
CA SER A 7 -30.65 -17.18 25.16
C SER A 7 -29.78 -16.23 24.34
N SER A 8 -28.48 -16.29 24.62
CA SER A 8 -27.40 -15.71 23.85
C SER A 8 -27.42 -16.27 22.43
N GLN A 9 -28.12 -15.59 21.52
CA GLN A 9 -27.88 -15.75 20.08
C GLN A 9 -26.58 -15.04 19.72
N THR A 10 -25.50 -15.82 19.76
CA THR A 10 -24.28 -15.58 18.99
C THR A 10 -24.67 -15.31 17.54
N ARG A 11 -24.56 -14.06 17.10
CA ARG A 11 -24.58 -13.71 15.67
C ARG A 11 -23.32 -14.29 15.04
N ALA A 12 -23.45 -15.48 14.46
CA ALA A 12 -22.51 -15.99 13.47
C ALA A 12 -22.62 -15.11 12.23
N ALA A 13 -21.82 -14.05 12.18
CA ALA A 13 -21.64 -13.25 10.98
C ALA A 13 -20.75 -14.05 10.02
N GLY A 14 -21.38 -14.61 9.00
CA GLY A 14 -20.86 -14.68 7.63
C GLY A 14 -19.53 -15.41 7.45
N ASP A 15 -19.64 -16.73 7.32
CA ASP A 15 -19.24 -17.40 6.08
C ASP A 15 -18.11 -16.72 5.28
N SER A 16 -16.88 -16.87 5.77
CA SER A 16 -15.69 -16.76 4.93
C SER A 16 -15.46 -18.11 4.24
N THR A 17 -16.42 -18.53 3.42
CA THR A 17 -16.19 -19.63 2.47
C THR A 17 -15.21 -19.14 1.42
N ILE A 18 -13.99 -19.64 1.56
CA ILE A 18 -12.89 -19.51 0.61
C ILE A 18 -13.39 -20.05 -0.73
N ALA A 19 -13.52 -19.14 -1.69
CA ALA A 19 -14.04 -19.38 -3.01
C ALA A 19 -13.11 -20.30 -3.85
N PRO A 20 -13.58 -20.89 -4.96
CA PRO A 20 -12.89 -21.99 -5.63
C PRO A 20 -11.54 -21.57 -6.24
N PRO A 21 -10.63 -22.52 -6.54
CA PRO A 21 -9.20 -22.27 -6.79
C PRO A 21 -8.85 -21.34 -7.97
N ALA A 22 -9.84 -20.91 -8.77
CA ALA A 22 -9.68 -19.91 -9.82
C ALA A 22 -9.82 -18.46 -9.31
N GLU A 23 -10.65 -18.19 -8.28
CA GLU A 23 -10.79 -16.86 -7.68
C GLU A 23 -9.55 -16.47 -6.87
N ASP A 24 -8.93 -17.47 -6.27
CA ASP A 24 -7.76 -17.35 -5.41
C ASP A 24 -6.50 -16.83 -6.16
N ALA A 25 -6.24 -17.33 -7.37
CA ALA A 25 -5.10 -16.89 -8.17
C ALA A 25 -5.30 -15.48 -8.74
N VAL A 26 -6.52 -15.18 -9.21
CA VAL A 26 -6.88 -13.84 -9.72
C VAL A 26 -6.86 -12.81 -8.59
N TYR A 27 -7.38 -13.16 -7.41
CA TYR A 27 -7.32 -12.32 -6.22
C TYR A 27 -5.87 -12.04 -5.81
N ARG A 28 -5.02 -13.08 -5.73
CA ARG A 28 -3.59 -12.92 -5.44
C ARG A 28 -2.89 -11.99 -6.41
N ALA A 29 -3.14 -12.14 -7.72
CA ALA A 29 -2.56 -11.26 -8.73
C ALA A 29 -3.01 -9.79 -8.56
N LYS A 30 -4.29 -9.55 -8.26
CA LYS A 30 -4.81 -8.20 -7.99
C LYS A 30 -4.20 -7.59 -6.74
N VAL A 31 -4.08 -8.36 -5.65
CA VAL A 31 -3.44 -7.90 -4.41
C VAL A 31 -1.99 -7.52 -4.65
N GLN A 32 -1.26 -8.34 -5.42
CA GLN A 32 0.14 -8.06 -5.74
C GLN A 32 0.30 -6.81 -6.61
N GLN A 33 -0.53 -6.65 -7.64
CA GLN A 33 -0.53 -5.45 -8.47
C GLN A 33 -0.86 -4.19 -7.66
N ALA A 34 -1.87 -4.26 -6.78
CA ALA A 34 -2.25 -3.14 -5.92
C ALA A 34 -1.14 -2.79 -4.92
N ALA A 35 -0.45 -3.79 -4.37
CA ALA A 35 0.66 -3.59 -3.45
C ALA A 35 1.86 -2.90 -4.14
N GLU A 36 2.20 -3.30 -5.37
CA GLU A 36 3.26 -2.66 -6.17
C GLU A 36 2.90 -1.21 -6.55
N GLN A 37 1.64 -0.93 -6.87
CA GLN A 37 1.15 0.43 -7.12
C GLN A 37 1.17 1.30 -5.86
N PHE A 38 0.78 0.73 -4.71
CA PHE A 38 0.86 1.42 -3.43
C PHE A 38 2.30 1.79 -3.08
N GLU A 39 3.24 0.85 -3.27
CA GLU A 39 4.67 1.11 -3.03
C GLU A 39 5.20 2.20 -3.96
N SER A 40 4.82 2.20 -5.25
CA SER A 40 5.16 3.29 -6.18
C SER A 40 4.63 4.66 -5.70
N PHE A 41 3.35 4.72 -5.32
CA PHE A 41 2.77 5.96 -4.80
C PHE A 41 3.48 6.45 -3.54
N PHE A 42 3.81 5.53 -2.63
CA PHE A 42 4.54 5.85 -1.41
C PHE A 42 5.95 6.39 -1.69
N ILE A 43 6.71 5.74 -2.58
CA ILE A 43 8.05 6.20 -2.98
C ILE A 43 7.98 7.57 -3.63
N SER A 44 7.05 7.79 -4.57
CA SER A 44 6.86 9.09 -5.22
C SER A 44 6.58 10.19 -4.18
N GLN A 45 5.71 9.92 -3.21
CA GLN A 45 5.42 10.87 -2.13
C GLN A 45 6.63 11.12 -1.23
N MET A 46 7.43 10.10 -0.91
CA MET A 46 8.68 10.29 -0.16
C MET A 46 9.68 11.17 -0.91
N LEU A 47 9.87 10.95 -2.22
CA LEU A 47 10.77 11.75 -3.06
C LEU A 47 10.32 13.23 -3.08
N ARG A 48 9.02 13.46 -3.25
CA ARG A 48 8.41 14.80 -3.15
C ARG A 48 8.65 15.45 -1.79
N GLN A 49 8.46 14.71 -0.70
CA GLN A 49 8.71 15.21 0.66
C GLN A 49 10.18 15.56 0.89
N MET A 50 11.12 14.72 0.43
CA MET A 50 12.56 15.01 0.49
C MET A 50 12.91 16.29 -0.26
N ARG A 51 12.33 16.50 -1.44
CA ARG A 51 12.53 17.72 -2.23
C ARG A 51 11.93 18.94 -1.55
N SER A 52 10.71 18.82 -1.01
CA SER A 52 10.06 19.88 -0.25
C SER A 52 10.91 20.26 0.97
N ALA A 53 11.42 19.29 1.73
CA ALA A 53 12.31 19.55 2.85
C ALA A 53 13.61 20.24 2.41
N THR A 54 14.19 19.81 1.28
CA THR A 54 15.37 20.45 0.69
C THR A 54 15.10 21.91 0.33
N LYS A 55 13.89 22.19 -0.19
CA LYS A 55 13.45 23.54 -0.54
C LYS A 55 13.28 24.44 0.69
N GLU A 56 12.67 23.95 1.76
CA GLU A 56 12.49 24.73 3.00
C GLU A 56 13.83 25.09 3.66
N ILE A 57 14.84 24.23 3.51
CA ILE A 57 16.20 24.49 4.04
C ILE A 57 17.02 25.38 3.09
N ALA A 58 16.70 25.36 1.80
CA ALA A 58 17.38 26.14 0.79
C ALA A 58 17.01 27.63 0.92
N GLY A 59 18.01 28.50 1.08
CA GLY A 59 17.80 29.95 1.09
C GLY A 59 17.23 30.49 -0.22
N GLU A 60 16.69 31.71 -0.20
CA GLU A 60 15.95 32.33 -1.32
C GLU A 60 16.75 32.40 -2.64
N ASP A 61 18.08 32.48 -2.57
CA ASP A 61 18.98 32.50 -3.73
C ASP A 61 19.31 31.11 -4.31
N SER A 62 18.82 30.04 -3.69
CA SER A 62 19.15 28.67 -4.07
C SER A 62 18.43 28.23 -5.35
N ILE A 63 19.15 27.48 -6.18
CA ILE A 63 18.58 26.79 -7.34
C ILE A 63 17.48 25.79 -6.95
N TYR A 64 17.50 25.29 -5.71
CA TYR A 64 16.49 24.36 -5.19
C TYR A 64 15.20 25.05 -4.73
N GLY A 65 15.22 26.39 -4.56
CA GLY A 65 14.06 27.20 -4.19
C GLY A 65 13.08 27.46 -5.34
N LYS A 66 13.53 27.30 -6.59
CA LYS A 66 12.80 27.73 -7.79
C LYS A 66 11.84 26.64 -8.28
N ASN A 67 10.55 26.96 -8.34
CA ASN A 67 9.46 26.05 -8.75
C ASN A 67 9.36 25.83 -10.27
N THR A 68 10.24 26.39 -11.09
CA THR A 68 10.04 26.51 -12.55
C THR A 68 9.85 25.16 -13.26
N ASN A 69 10.33 24.07 -12.66
CA ASN A 69 10.25 22.72 -13.23
C ASN A 69 9.53 21.71 -12.32
N ALA A 70 8.71 22.17 -11.36
CA ALA A 70 8.08 21.30 -10.37
C ALA A 70 7.29 20.14 -11.01
N ASP A 71 6.48 20.42 -12.03
CA ASP A 71 5.68 19.39 -12.71
C ASP A 71 6.54 18.33 -13.41
N MET A 72 7.60 18.75 -14.11
CA MET A 72 8.55 17.83 -14.76
C MET A 72 9.26 16.95 -13.74
N LEU A 73 9.57 17.50 -12.56
CA LEU A 73 10.19 16.77 -11.47
C LEU A 73 9.22 15.78 -10.81
N ASP A 74 7.94 16.14 -10.66
CA ASP A 74 6.90 15.24 -10.17
C ASP A 74 6.69 14.04 -11.10
N TYR A 75 6.75 14.26 -12.43
CA TYR A 75 6.73 13.18 -13.41
C TYR A 75 7.98 12.29 -13.30
N ALA A 76 9.16 12.89 -13.11
CA ALA A 76 10.39 12.14 -12.92
C ALA A 76 10.33 11.26 -11.65
N ASP A 77 9.84 11.80 -10.53
CA ASP A 77 9.66 11.05 -9.28
C ASP A 77 8.72 9.88 -9.47
N THR A 78 7.60 10.09 -10.17
CA THR A 78 6.63 9.03 -10.46
C THR A 78 7.25 7.93 -11.32
N SER A 79 8.03 8.29 -12.34
CA SER A 79 8.74 7.31 -13.18
C SER A 79 9.80 6.54 -12.41
N VAL A 80 10.56 7.20 -11.54
CA VAL A 80 11.58 6.56 -10.70
C VAL A 80 10.91 5.63 -9.69
N ALA A 81 9.82 6.07 -9.08
CA ALA A 81 9.05 5.29 -8.12
C ALA A 81 8.46 4.00 -8.72
N ASP A 82 7.93 4.05 -9.94
CA ASP A 82 7.43 2.86 -10.65
C ASP A 82 8.55 1.85 -10.94
N VAL A 83 9.74 2.31 -11.31
CA VAL A 83 10.89 1.41 -11.52
C VAL A 83 11.33 0.77 -10.19
N LEU A 84 11.38 1.55 -9.11
CA LEU A 84 11.82 1.07 -7.80
C LEU A 84 10.80 0.10 -7.16
N SER A 85 9.51 0.35 -7.30
CA SER A 85 8.47 -0.55 -6.76
C SER A 85 8.47 -1.90 -7.48
N ARG A 86 8.65 -1.93 -8.79
CA ARG A 86 8.78 -3.17 -9.57
C ARG A 86 9.99 -4.01 -9.18
N GLN A 87 11.07 -3.35 -8.73
CA GLN A 87 12.26 -4.03 -8.19
C GLN A 87 12.08 -4.48 -6.74
N ARG A 88 10.95 -4.19 -6.10
CA ARG A 88 10.70 -4.40 -4.67
C ARG A 88 11.79 -3.79 -3.80
N ALA A 89 12.29 -2.61 -4.18
CA ALA A 89 13.45 -1.99 -3.55
C ALA A 89 13.25 -1.68 -2.05
N PHE A 90 12.01 -1.40 -1.62
CA PHE A 90 11.68 -1.09 -0.22
C PHE A 90 10.96 -2.23 0.50
N GLY A 91 10.44 -3.23 -0.22
CA GLY A 91 9.79 -4.41 0.34
C GLY A 91 8.43 -4.14 0.98
N ILE A 92 7.84 -2.96 0.77
CA ILE A 92 6.51 -2.63 1.33
C ILE A 92 5.43 -3.46 0.64
N ALA A 93 5.56 -3.65 -0.68
CA ALA A 93 4.63 -4.49 -1.44
C ALA A 93 4.59 -5.92 -0.90
N ASP A 94 5.74 -6.49 -0.51
CA ASP A 94 5.84 -7.83 0.06
C ASP A 94 5.11 -7.95 1.41
N VAL A 95 5.27 -6.95 2.28
CA VAL A 95 4.60 -6.91 3.58
C VAL A 95 3.09 -6.84 3.40
N ILE A 96 2.61 -6.01 2.47
CA ILE A 96 1.18 -5.86 2.18
C ILE A 96 0.61 -7.18 1.65
N VAL A 97 1.27 -7.81 0.70
CA VAL A 97 0.85 -9.11 0.15
C VAL A 97 0.79 -10.16 1.27
N ARG A 98 1.80 -10.21 2.14
CA ARG A 98 1.83 -11.17 3.26
C ARG A 98 0.74 -10.94 4.30
N GLN A 99 0.30 -9.70 4.50
CA GLN A 99 -0.74 -9.36 5.47
C GLN A 99 -2.15 -9.59 4.90
N LEU A 100 -2.35 -9.38 3.60
CA LEU A 100 -3.66 -9.47 2.95
C LEU A 100 -3.98 -10.88 2.45
N LEU A 101 -2.96 -11.66 2.11
CA LEU A 101 -3.17 -13.05 1.74
C LEU A 101 -3.26 -13.93 2.99
N PRO A 102 -4.19 -14.90 3.02
CA PRO A 102 -4.33 -15.78 4.16
C PRO A 102 -3.01 -16.48 4.48
N ASN A 103 -2.59 -16.36 5.74
CA ASN A 103 -1.49 -17.15 6.28
C ASN A 103 -2.04 -18.56 6.50
N ASN A 104 -1.78 -19.46 5.56
CA ASN A 104 -2.23 -20.86 5.61
C ASN A 104 -1.53 -21.69 6.72
N ASN A 105 -1.07 -21.03 7.79
CA ASN A 105 -0.40 -21.67 8.92
C ASN A 105 -1.47 -22.36 9.77
N LYS A 106 -1.85 -23.57 9.35
CA LYS A 106 -2.54 -24.52 10.22
C LYS A 106 -1.56 -24.93 11.30
N ALA A 107 -1.84 -24.52 12.53
CA ALA A 107 -1.33 -25.18 13.73
C ALA A 107 -2.01 -26.54 13.89
#